data_AF-A0A959JT69-F1
#
_entry.id   AF-A0A959JT69-F1
#
_cell.length_a   1.000
_cell.length_b   1.000
_cell.length_c   1.000
_cell.angle_alpha   90.00
_cell.angle_beta   90.00
_cell.angle_gamma   90.00
#
_symmetry.space_group_name_H-M   'P 1'
#
loop_
_entity.id
_entity.type
_entity.pdbx_description
1 polymer ?
#
loop_
_entity_poly.entity_id
_entity_poly.type
_entity_poly.pdbx_seq_one_letter_code
_entity_poly.pdbx_strand_id
1 'polypeptide(L)'
;SIEEGIFNDDFQDIIIRVGEKGADSKTVKDVLIYDQTAAAEDRLTQIVAREGKMYTSDDGKYFVMDLYDGNQYHEIKPTFKNGRQNYPFVRTSFKEWTKVFDLGAFEIQRTDEELFKSHHTMLSTRQLGAAIDTIDKEIITRKENFEKYVNRFFKIIPDLESQEDTLSRDPVNRNSAELAAAMPKPIEQDFKGE
;
A
#
# COMPACT_ATOMS: atom_id res chain seq x y z
N SER A 1 -2.48 1.97 5.75
CA SER A 1 -2.61 2.15 7.20
C SER A 1 -3.55 1.08 7.62
N ILE A 2 -3.23 0.30 8.64
CA ILE A 2 -4.16 -0.72 9.13
C ILE A 2 -5.44 -0.04 9.63
N GLU A 3 -6.55 -0.33 8.97
CA GLU A 3 -7.89 0.11 9.36
C GLU A 3 -8.49 -0.84 10.39
N GLU A 4 -9.23 -0.26 11.34
CA GLU A 4 -9.90 -1.00 12.40
C GLU A 4 -11.16 -1.68 11.88
N GLY A 5 -11.40 -2.93 12.29
CA GLY A 5 -12.58 -3.71 11.92
C GLY A 5 -12.59 -4.24 10.48
N ILE A 6 -11.61 -3.86 9.66
CA ILE A 6 -11.52 -4.22 8.23
C ILE A 6 -10.35 -5.18 8.01
N PHE A 7 -10.48 -6.03 6.99
CA PHE A 7 -9.39 -6.86 6.51
C PHE A 7 -8.49 -6.03 5.60
N ASN A 8 -7.23 -5.87 6.00
CA ASN A 8 -6.21 -5.13 5.26
C ASN A 8 -5.33 -6.16 4.52
N ASP A 9 -5.29 -6.06 3.20
CA ASP A 9 -4.55 -6.93 2.26
C ASP A 9 -3.31 -6.23 1.66
N ASP A 10 -2.92 -5.10 2.26
CA ASP A 10 -1.76 -4.30 1.93
C ASP A 10 -0.42 -5.08 1.86
N PHE A 11 -0.35 -6.27 2.46
CA PHE A 11 0.86 -7.07 2.61
C PHE A 11 0.86 -8.32 1.72
N GLN A 12 0.65 -8.18 0.40
CA GLN A 12 0.68 -9.26 -0.60
C GLN A 12 -0.07 -10.54 -0.14
N ASP A 13 0.66 -11.57 0.28
CA ASP A 13 0.12 -12.86 0.69
C ASP A 13 -0.33 -12.88 2.16
N ILE A 14 -0.42 -11.71 2.82
CA ILE A 14 -0.77 -11.60 4.23
C ILE A 14 -1.94 -10.63 4.40
N ILE A 15 -3.02 -11.13 4.99
CA ILE A 15 -4.22 -10.37 5.29
C ILE A 15 -4.30 -10.17 6.81
N ILE A 16 -4.52 -8.93 7.24
CA ILE A 16 -4.51 -8.54 8.65
C ILE A 16 -5.84 -7.87 9.00
N ARG A 17 -6.52 -8.37 10.03
CA ARG A 17 -7.65 -7.69 10.68
C ARG A 17 -7.26 -7.33 12.10
N VAL A 18 -7.51 -6.08 12.46
CA VAL A 18 -7.42 -5.59 13.84
C VAL A 18 -8.81 -5.23 14.31
N GLY A 19 -9.28 -5.82 15.41
CA GLY A 19 -10.60 -5.54 15.94
C GLY A 19 -10.73 -4.15 16.57
N GLU A 20 -9.74 -3.73 17.35
CA GLU A 20 -9.71 -2.41 18.01
C GLU A 20 -8.30 -1.80 17.95
N LYS A 21 -8.21 -0.49 17.65
CA LYS A 21 -6.96 0.27 17.75
C LYS A 21 -6.99 1.19 18.97
N GLY A 22 -5.91 1.18 19.73
CA GLY A 22 -5.71 2.10 20.84
C GLY A 22 -5.55 3.55 20.39
N ALA A 23 -5.78 4.49 21.30
CA ALA A 23 -5.62 5.93 21.05
C ALA A 23 -4.18 6.32 20.66
N ASP A 24 -3.19 5.49 21.01
CA ASP A 24 -1.79 5.66 20.62
C ASP A 24 -1.50 5.24 19.17
N SER A 25 -2.50 4.71 18.45
CA SER A 25 -2.40 4.15 17.10
C SER A 25 -1.40 3.00 16.95
N LYS A 26 -0.86 2.48 18.05
CA LYS A 26 0.15 1.41 18.09
C LYS A 26 -0.39 0.17 18.77
N THR A 27 -1.13 0.34 19.86
CA THR A 27 -1.76 -0.77 20.57
C THR A 27 -2.92 -1.30 19.75
N VAL A 28 -3.01 -2.62 19.61
CA VAL A 28 -4.05 -3.31 18.84
C VAL A 28 -4.63 -4.46 19.65
N LYS A 29 -5.91 -4.75 19.44
CA LYS A 29 -6.60 -5.88 20.07
C LYS A 29 -7.37 -6.69 19.03
N ASP A 30 -7.65 -7.95 19.38
CA ASP A 30 -8.37 -8.91 18.53
C ASP A 30 -7.74 -8.96 17.12
N VAL A 31 -6.47 -9.37 17.09
CA VAL A 31 -5.69 -9.44 15.87
C VAL A 31 -5.89 -10.80 15.21
N LEU A 32 -6.21 -10.78 13.93
CA LEU A 32 -6.32 -11.96 13.07
C LEU A 32 -5.44 -11.76 11.84
N ILE A 33 -4.52 -12.69 11.61
CA ILE A 33 -3.62 -12.68 10.46
C ILE A 33 -3.82 -13.98 9.69
N TYR A 34 -4.05 -13.86 8.39
CA TYR A 34 -3.96 -14.96 7.44
C TYR A 34 -2.66 -14.82 6.67
N ASP A 35 -1.82 -15.84 6.74
CA ASP A 35 -0.56 -15.92 5.99
C ASP A 35 -0.72 -17.01 4.92
N GLN A 36 -0.79 -16.54 3.67
CA GLN A 36 -0.98 -17.30 2.45
C GLN A 36 0.32 -17.43 1.64
N THR A 37 1.48 -17.09 2.21
CA THR A 37 2.78 -17.15 1.51
C THR A 37 3.11 -18.55 0.99
N ALA A 38 2.53 -19.59 1.59
CA ALA A 38 2.66 -20.98 1.18
C ALA A 38 1.34 -21.59 0.68
N ALA A 39 0.41 -20.76 0.19
CA ALA A 39 -0.86 -21.22 -0.36
C ALA A 39 -0.66 -22.18 -1.55
N ALA A 40 0.40 -21.99 -2.35
CA ALA A 40 0.78 -22.90 -3.43
C ALA A 40 1.12 -24.33 -2.95
N GLU A 41 1.49 -24.49 -1.67
CA GLU A 41 1.77 -25.78 -1.03
C GLU A 41 0.55 -26.34 -0.27
N ASP A 42 -0.64 -25.76 -0.48
CA ASP A 42 -1.86 -26.03 0.29
C ASP A 42 -1.65 -25.82 1.81
N ARG A 43 -0.76 -24.89 2.19
CA ARG A 43 -0.48 -24.55 3.59
C ARG A 43 -1.05 -23.18 3.92
N LEU A 44 -2.14 -23.18 4.68
CA LEU A 44 -2.72 -21.97 5.24
C LEU A 44 -2.28 -21.82 6.69
N THR A 45 -1.81 -20.62 7.03
CA THR A 45 -1.44 -20.28 8.41
C THR A 45 -2.35 -19.18 8.91
N GLN A 46 -2.99 -19.39 10.06
CA GLN A 46 -3.82 -18.39 10.71
C GLN A 46 -3.23 -18.07 12.08
N ILE A 47 -3.00 -16.79 12.37
CA ILE A 47 -2.55 -16.31 13.67
C ILE A 47 -3.67 -15.48 14.29
N VAL A 48 -4.01 -15.77 15.54
CA VAL A 48 -4.93 -14.98 16.36
C VAL A 48 -4.22 -14.53 17.62
N ALA A 49 -4.41 -13.27 18.02
CA ALA A 49 -3.85 -12.74 19.26
C ALA A 49 -4.85 -11.83 19.97
N ARG A 50 -4.83 -11.85 21.30
CA ARG A 50 -5.71 -11.02 22.12
C ARG A 50 -5.30 -9.56 22.06
N GLU A 51 -3.99 -9.31 22.17
CA GLU A 51 -3.40 -7.98 22.21
C GLU A 51 -2.13 -7.94 21.36
N GLY A 52 -1.71 -6.75 20.98
CA GLY A 52 -0.47 -6.55 20.26
C GLY A 52 -0.07 -5.09 20.15
N LYS A 53 1.10 -4.86 19.56
CA LYS A 53 1.62 -3.56 19.17
C LYS A 53 2.05 -3.61 17.71
N MET A 54 1.70 -2.59 16.96
CA MET A 54 2.17 -2.39 15.60
C MET A 54 2.94 -1.08 15.47
N TYR A 55 4.03 -1.10 14.72
CA TYR A 55 4.85 0.09 14.47
C TYR A 55 5.76 -0.10 13.26
N THR A 56 6.15 1.02 12.65
CA THR A 56 7.22 1.04 11.65
C THR A 56 8.56 1.26 12.34
N SER A 57 9.61 0.59 11.87
CA SER A 57 10.99 0.80 12.33
C SER A 57 11.44 2.25 12.12
N ASP A 58 12.43 2.69 12.89
CA ASP A 58 12.94 4.07 12.85
C ASP A 58 13.47 4.48 11.46
N ASP A 59 14.02 3.53 10.72
CA ASP A 59 14.51 3.71 9.36
C ASP A 59 13.40 3.63 8.29
N GLY A 60 12.16 3.31 8.68
CA GLY A 60 11.01 3.21 7.79
C GLY A 60 10.96 1.97 6.93
N LYS A 61 11.90 1.02 7.09
CA LYS A 61 12.04 -0.13 6.19
C LYS A 61 11.22 -1.34 6.62
N TYR A 62 10.84 -1.41 7.88
CA TYR A 62 10.14 -2.57 8.41
C TYR A 62 8.85 -2.14 9.09
N PHE A 63 7.78 -2.88 8.84
CA PHE A 63 6.59 -2.85 9.66
C PHE A 63 6.63 -4.05 10.61
N VAL A 64 6.41 -3.81 11.90
CA VAL A 64 6.56 -4.82 12.95
C VAL A 64 5.24 -4.95 13.71
N MET A 65 4.84 -6.20 13.96
CA MET A 65 3.73 -6.54 14.84
C MET A 65 4.22 -7.47 15.95
N ASP A 66 4.20 -6.98 17.18
CA ASP A 66 4.39 -7.78 18.39
C ASP A 66 3.03 -8.21 18.92
N LEU A 67 2.77 -9.50 18.95
CA LEU A 67 1.50 -10.09 19.36
C LEU A 67 1.64 -10.82 20.69
N TYR A 68 0.61 -10.69 21.52
CA TYR A 68 0.57 -11.24 22.86
C TYR A 68 -0.60 -12.20 23.06
N ASP A 69 -0.32 -13.29 23.76
CA ASP A 69 -1.29 -14.30 24.18
C ASP A 69 -2.19 -14.80 23.05
N GLY A 70 -1.58 -15.48 22.08
CA GLY A 70 -2.25 -15.91 20.86
C GLY A 70 -2.10 -17.38 20.54
N ASN A 71 -2.69 -17.76 19.40
CA ASN A 71 -2.58 -19.09 18.83
C ASN A 71 -2.28 -18.97 17.33
N GLN A 72 -1.39 -19.83 16.87
CA GLN A 72 -1.11 -20.05 15.46
C GLN A 72 -1.67 -21.41 15.06
N TYR A 73 -2.42 -21.42 13.97
CA TYR A 73 -2.99 -22.61 13.36
C TYR A 73 -2.31 -22.83 12.01
N HIS A 74 -1.88 -24.06 11.77
CA HIS A 74 -1.37 -24.50 10.48
C HIS A 74 -2.24 -25.62 9.96
N GLU A 75 -2.78 -25.42 8.76
CA GLU A 75 -3.37 -26.49 7.98
C GLU A 75 -2.29 -27.10 7.09
N ILE A 76 -2.13 -28.41 7.18
CA ILE A 76 -1.15 -29.16 6.38
C ILE A 76 -1.94 -29.95 5.33
N LYS A 77 -1.35 -30.08 4.14
CA LYS A 77 -1.92 -30.83 3.02
C LYS A 77 -2.52 -32.18 3.49
N PRO A 78 -3.75 -32.50 3.09
CA PRO A 78 -4.40 -33.75 3.49
C PRO A 78 -3.59 -34.96 3.03
N THR A 79 -3.38 -35.91 3.94
CA THR A 79 -2.68 -37.16 3.61
C THR A 79 -3.70 -38.27 3.41
N PHE A 80 -3.55 -39.07 2.35
CA PHE A 80 -4.34 -40.28 2.15
C PHE A 80 -3.65 -41.45 2.83
N LYS A 81 -4.30 -42.04 3.84
CA LYS A 81 -3.82 -43.27 4.51
C LYS A 81 -4.96 -44.27 4.58
N ASN A 82 -4.74 -45.48 4.07
CA ASN A 82 -5.71 -46.59 4.10
C ASN A 82 -7.09 -46.23 3.51
N GLY A 83 -7.14 -45.48 2.41
CA GLY A 83 -8.39 -45.08 1.75
C GLY A 83 -9.23 -44.03 2.50
N ARG A 84 -8.68 -43.44 3.57
CA ARG A 84 -9.29 -42.32 4.30
C ARG A 84 -8.41 -41.07 4.17
N GLN A 85 -9.05 -39.93 3.92
CA GLN A 85 -8.40 -38.63 3.89
C GLN A 85 -8.24 -38.12 5.32
N ASN A 86 -7.01 -37.85 5.73
CA ASN A 86 -6.69 -37.28 7.04
C ASN A 86 -6.28 -35.82 6.85
N TYR A 87 -6.86 -34.92 7.66
CA TYR A 87 -6.61 -33.48 7.64
C TYR A 87 -5.83 -33.08 8.90
N PRO A 88 -4.49 -33.23 8.89
CA PRO A 88 -3.67 -32.83 10.01
C PRO A 88 -3.71 -31.30 10.17
N PHE A 89 -4.03 -30.83 11.37
CA PHE A 89 -3.89 -29.44 11.76
C PHE A 89 -2.94 -29.35 12.96
N VAL A 90 -2.16 -28.28 13.03
CA VAL A 90 -1.27 -27.99 14.16
C VAL A 90 -1.72 -26.70 14.82
N ARG A 91 -1.81 -26.69 16.15
CA ARG A 91 -2.07 -25.50 16.95
C ARG A 91 -0.89 -25.24 17.87
N THR A 92 -0.34 -24.03 17.78
CA THR A 92 0.74 -23.55 18.64
C THR A 92 0.25 -22.34 19.42
N SER A 93 0.23 -22.42 20.74
CA SER A 93 -0.05 -21.26 21.60
C SER A 93 1.25 -20.51 21.90
N PHE A 94 1.20 -19.19 21.91
CA PHE A 94 2.35 -18.35 22.20
C PHE A 94 1.97 -17.27 23.23
N LYS A 95 2.95 -16.91 24.07
CA LYS A 95 2.85 -15.72 24.94
C LYS A 95 3.22 -14.46 24.17
N GLU A 96 4.27 -14.54 23.35
CA GLU A 96 4.78 -13.45 22.53
C GLU A 96 5.12 -14.01 21.15
N TRP A 97 4.79 -13.25 20.11
CA TRP A 97 5.11 -13.59 18.73
C TRP A 97 5.32 -12.31 17.92
N THR A 98 6.41 -12.21 17.18
CA THR A 98 6.74 -11.02 16.39
C THR A 98 6.74 -11.35 14.90
N LYS A 99 6.00 -10.56 14.11
CA LYS A 99 6.07 -10.57 12.65
C LYS A 99 6.71 -9.29 12.15
N VAL A 100 7.66 -9.44 11.25
CA VAL A 100 8.35 -8.33 10.58
C VAL A 100 8.06 -8.41 9.10
N PHE A 101 7.61 -7.29 8.53
CA PHE A 101 7.33 -7.12 7.12
C PHE A 101 8.38 -6.16 6.54
N ASP A 102 9.05 -6.56 5.47
CA ASP A 102 10.00 -5.70 4.76
C ASP A 102 9.23 -4.78 3.80
N LEU A 103 9.17 -3.49 4.11
CA LEU A 103 8.48 -2.48 3.31
C LEU A 103 9.24 -2.13 2.02
N GLY A 104 10.56 -2.37 1.96
CA GLY A 104 11.39 -2.14 0.78
C GLY A 104 11.18 -3.19 -0.32
N ALA A 105 10.78 -4.42 0.06
CA ALA A 105 10.42 -5.47 -0.89
C ALA A 105 9.20 -5.10 -1.77
N PHE A 106 8.39 -4.12 -1.34
CA PHE A 106 7.23 -3.62 -2.10
C PHE A 106 7.62 -2.55 -3.15
N GLU A 107 8.84 -1.99 -3.13
CA GLU A 107 9.24 -0.90 -4.03
C GLU A 107 9.50 -1.36 -5.48
N ILE A 108 9.66 -2.67 -5.75
CA ILE A 108 10.22 -3.15 -7.03
C ILE A 108 9.20 -3.84 -7.96
N GLN A 109 7.97 -4.10 -7.52
CA GLN A 109 6.93 -4.64 -8.42
C GLN A 109 6.07 -3.50 -8.99
N ARG A 110 6.65 -2.74 -9.93
CA ARG A 110 5.99 -1.65 -10.71
C ARG A 110 4.73 -2.06 -11.49
N THR A 111 4.33 -3.33 -11.44
CA THR A 111 3.21 -3.86 -12.21
C THR A 111 1.87 -3.77 -11.51
N ASP A 112 1.84 -3.59 -10.17
CA ASP A 112 0.59 -3.59 -9.41
C ASP A 112 0.33 -2.23 -8.75
N GLU A 113 -0.57 -1.44 -9.37
CA GLU A 113 -0.87 -0.07 -8.96
C GLU A 113 -1.58 -0.01 -7.59
N GLU A 114 -2.29 -1.07 -7.20
CA GLU A 114 -2.98 -1.17 -5.89
C GLU A 114 -1.99 -1.32 -4.74
N LEU A 115 -0.96 -2.15 -4.90
CA LEU A 115 0.11 -2.33 -3.90
C LEU A 115 0.88 -1.03 -3.64
N PHE A 116 1.06 -0.21 -4.67
CA PHE A 116 1.73 1.08 -4.52
C PHE A 116 0.88 2.06 -3.69
N LYS A 117 -0.44 2.15 -3.98
CA LYS A 117 -1.40 3.00 -3.25
C LYS A 117 -1.41 2.69 -1.75
N SER A 118 -1.36 1.41 -1.42
CA SER A 118 -1.29 0.90 -0.07
C SER A 118 -0.03 1.36 0.68
N HIS A 119 1.16 1.27 0.07
CA HIS A 119 2.42 1.63 0.74
C HIS A 119 2.43 3.07 1.30
N HIS A 120 1.86 4.04 0.56
CA HIS A 120 1.79 5.43 1.01
C HIS A 120 1.03 5.59 2.32
N THR A 121 -0.01 4.78 2.51
CA THR A 121 -0.86 4.85 3.70
C THR A 121 -0.18 4.30 4.96
N MET A 122 0.99 3.65 4.84
CA MET A 122 1.77 3.18 6.00
C MET A 122 2.88 4.15 6.42
N LEU A 123 3.19 5.15 5.60
CA LEU A 123 4.22 6.14 5.90
C LEU A 123 3.73 7.13 6.97
N SER A 124 4.64 7.53 7.87
CA SER A 124 4.37 8.65 8.77
C SER A 124 4.30 9.98 7.99
N THR A 125 3.65 11.00 8.56
CA THR A 125 3.53 12.33 7.92
C THR A 125 4.89 12.94 7.52
N ARG A 126 5.93 12.73 8.33
CA ARG A 126 7.28 13.21 8.01
C ARG A 126 7.89 12.46 6.82
N GLN A 127 7.67 11.15 6.74
CA GLN A 127 8.14 10.31 5.64
C GLN A 127 7.38 10.63 4.34
N LEU A 128 6.07 10.90 4.42
CA LEU A 128 5.27 11.36 3.29
C LEU A 128 5.81 12.67 2.71
N GLY A 129 6.14 13.65 3.56
CA GLY A 129 6.75 14.91 3.10
C GLY A 129 8.08 14.68 2.38
N ALA A 130 8.97 13.86 2.96
CA ALA A 130 10.24 13.53 2.32
C ALA A 130 10.08 12.74 1.00
N ALA A 131 9.05 11.89 0.90
CA ALA A 131 8.72 11.16 -0.31
C ALA A 131 8.23 12.12 -1.42
N ILE A 132 7.37 13.09 -1.10
CA ILE A 132 6.92 14.14 -2.02
C ILE A 132 8.13 14.92 -2.56
N ASP A 133 9.00 15.40 -1.68
CA ASP A 133 10.22 16.14 -2.08
C ASP A 133 11.13 15.32 -3.01
N THR A 134 11.18 14.00 -2.79
CA THR A 134 11.98 13.09 -3.61
C THR A 134 11.35 12.89 -4.99
N ILE A 135 10.03 12.70 -5.05
CA ILE A 135 9.28 12.59 -6.31
C ILE A 135 9.42 13.88 -7.13
N ASP A 136 9.30 15.05 -6.51
CA ASP A 136 9.46 16.34 -7.20
C ASP A 136 10.85 16.50 -7.83
N LYS A 137 11.90 16.11 -7.09
CA LYS A 137 13.27 16.09 -7.63
C LYS A 137 13.41 15.13 -8.80
N GLU A 138 12.76 13.96 -8.73
CA GLU A 138 12.79 12.99 -9.82
C GLU A 138 12.06 13.52 -11.06
N ILE A 139 10.92 14.21 -10.89
CA ILE A 139 10.19 14.87 -11.98
C ILE A 139 11.06 15.94 -12.64
N ILE A 140 11.73 16.78 -11.85
CA ILE A 140 12.65 17.81 -12.37
C ILE A 140 13.78 17.14 -13.16
N THR A 141 14.40 16.11 -12.59
CA THR A 141 15.49 15.37 -13.25
C THR A 141 15.04 14.72 -14.56
N ARG A 142 13.84 14.13 -14.59
CA ARG A 142 13.25 13.55 -15.80
C ARG A 142 12.96 14.61 -16.86
N LYS A 143 12.44 15.78 -16.47
CA LYS A 143 12.23 16.91 -17.39
C LYS A 143 13.55 17.40 -17.98
N GLU A 144 14.57 17.61 -17.16
CA GLU A 144 15.90 18.01 -17.64
C GLU A 144 16.51 16.97 -18.58
N ASN A 145 16.36 15.68 -18.27
CA ASN A 145 16.85 14.61 -19.13
C ASN A 145 16.08 14.58 -20.45
N PHE A 146 14.74 14.73 -20.41
CA PHE A 146 13.91 14.84 -21.60
C PHE A 146 14.32 16.04 -22.47
N GLU A 147 14.51 17.21 -21.87
CA GLU A 147 15.02 18.40 -22.56
C GLU A 147 16.39 18.18 -23.18
N LYS A 148 17.32 17.51 -22.46
CA LYS A 148 18.64 17.13 -23.01
C LYS A 148 18.52 16.16 -24.18
N TYR A 149 17.61 15.18 -24.12
CA TYR A 149 17.36 14.25 -25.22
C TYR A 149 16.79 14.97 -26.45
N VAL A 150 15.75 15.78 -26.27
CA VAL A 150 15.13 16.60 -27.31
C VAL A 150 16.16 17.55 -27.92
N ASN A 151 16.86 18.34 -27.10
CA ASN A 151 17.88 19.28 -27.59
C ASN A 151 19.05 18.60 -28.31
N ARG A 152 19.44 17.38 -27.90
CA ARG A 152 20.46 16.60 -28.62
C ARG A 152 19.94 16.10 -29.97
N PHE A 153 18.67 15.68 -30.04
CA PHE A 153 18.05 15.25 -31.30
C PHE A 153 17.85 16.41 -32.28
N PHE A 154 17.44 17.59 -31.81
CA PHE A 154 17.12 18.73 -32.68
C PHE A 154 18.31 19.66 -32.97
N LYS A 155 19.46 19.51 -32.30
CA LYS A 155 20.70 20.28 -32.60
C LYS A 155 21.31 20.03 -33.99
N ILE A 156 20.78 19.10 -34.78
CA ILE A 156 21.29 18.77 -36.13
C ILE A 156 20.53 19.54 -37.23
N ILE A 157 19.48 20.31 -36.92
CA ILE A 157 18.83 21.16 -37.93
C ILE A 157 19.57 22.51 -37.96
N PRO A 158 20.33 22.84 -39.03
CA PRO A 158 20.90 24.17 -39.17
C PRO A 158 19.74 25.15 -39.35
N ASP A 159 19.85 26.27 -38.64
CA ASP A 159 19.02 27.48 -38.65
C ASP A 159 18.11 27.61 -39.88
N LEU A 160 16.82 27.30 -39.72
CA LEU A 160 15.79 27.80 -40.62
C LEU A 160 15.31 29.12 -40.04
N GLU A 161 15.83 30.16 -40.66
CA GLU A 161 15.66 31.57 -40.40
C GLU A 161 14.24 31.95 -39.94
N SER A 162 14.23 32.77 -38.89
CA SER A 162 13.10 33.42 -38.24
C SER A 162 11.93 33.79 -39.16
N GLN A 163 10.73 33.31 -38.83
CA GLN A 163 9.53 34.11 -38.99
C GLN A 163 8.82 34.20 -37.64
N GLU A 164 8.82 35.40 -37.08
CA GLU A 164 7.94 35.74 -35.96
C GLU A 164 6.50 35.52 -36.41
N ASP A 165 5.78 34.63 -35.74
CA ASP A 165 4.32 34.58 -35.87
C ASP A 165 3.69 35.19 -34.62
N THR A 166 3.23 36.43 -34.81
CA THR A 166 2.57 37.26 -33.81
C THR A 166 1.19 36.68 -33.49
N LEU A 167 1.07 35.88 -32.43
CA LEU A 167 -0.23 35.62 -31.80
C LEU A 167 -0.16 35.85 -30.28
N SER A 168 -0.65 37.04 -29.94
CA SER A 168 -1.12 37.57 -28.65
C SER A 168 -0.87 36.74 -27.39
N ARG A 169 -0.10 37.33 -26.47
CA ARG A 169 -0.07 36.95 -25.06
C ARG A 169 -1.39 37.40 -24.39
N ASP A 170 -2.35 36.49 -24.27
CA ASP A 170 -3.43 36.69 -23.30
C ASP A 170 -2.99 36.15 -21.93
N PRO A 171 -3.04 36.96 -20.86
CA PRO A 171 -2.74 36.49 -19.52
C PRO A 171 -3.92 35.62 -19.05
N VAL A 172 -3.69 34.32 -18.88
CA VAL A 172 -4.68 33.42 -18.27
C VAL A 172 -4.84 33.82 -16.79
N ASN A 173 -5.84 34.66 -16.55
CA ASN A 173 -6.41 34.96 -15.25
C ASN A 173 -7.07 33.68 -14.71
N ARG A 174 -6.46 33.06 -13.70
CA ARG A 174 -7.05 31.92 -12.97
C ARG A 174 -8.09 32.45 -11.98
N ASN A 175 -9.35 32.56 -12.41
CA ASN A 175 -10.45 32.64 -11.46
C ASN A 175 -10.77 31.22 -10.96
N SER A 176 -10.64 31.03 -9.64
CA SER A 176 -10.83 29.79 -8.88
C SER A 176 -12.28 29.27 -8.81
N ALA A 177 -13.18 29.74 -9.69
CA ALA A 177 -14.62 29.44 -9.63
C ALA A 177 -15.05 28.27 -10.54
N GLU A 178 -14.25 27.85 -11.54
CA GLU A 178 -14.62 26.78 -12.47
C GLU A 178 -14.22 25.35 -12.04
N LEU A 179 -13.28 25.20 -11.09
CA LEU A 179 -12.90 23.87 -10.57
C LEU A 179 -13.99 23.20 -9.72
N ALA A 180 -15.01 23.95 -9.27
CA ALA A 180 -16.13 23.41 -8.51
C ALA A 180 -17.21 22.73 -9.38
N ALA A 181 -17.14 22.86 -10.71
CA ALA A 181 -18.14 22.28 -11.61
C ALA A 181 -17.81 20.85 -12.10
N ALA A 182 -16.65 20.30 -11.73
CA ALA A 182 -16.17 19.00 -12.21
C ALA A 182 -16.18 17.87 -11.14
N MET A 183 -16.80 18.08 -9.98
CA MET A 183 -17.01 17.00 -9.02
C MET A 183 -18.26 16.19 -9.39
N PRO A 184 -18.19 14.85 -9.49
CA PRO A 184 -19.39 14.03 -9.68
C PRO A 184 -20.30 14.12 -8.45
N LYS A 185 -21.62 14.21 -8.67
CA LYS A 185 -22.63 14.25 -7.59
C LYS A 185 -22.68 12.91 -6.82
N PRO A 186 -23.07 12.92 -5.53
CA PRO A 186 -23.26 11.69 -4.76
C PRO A 186 -24.45 10.88 -5.31
N ILE A 187 -24.35 9.55 -5.24
CA ILE A 187 -25.44 8.63 -5.57
C ILE A 187 -26.39 8.57 -4.36
N GLU A 188 -27.60 9.09 -4.49
CA GLU A 188 -28.70 8.85 -3.53
C GLU A 188 -29.32 7.47 -3.80
N GLN A 189 -29.31 6.59 -2.80
CA GLN A 189 -30.14 5.38 -2.79
C GLN A 189 -31.51 5.72 -2.21
N ASP A 190 -32.57 5.58 -3.02
CA ASP A 190 -33.96 5.71 -2.59
C ASP A 190 -34.35 4.54 -1.67
N PHE A 191 -34.50 4.81 -0.37
CA PHE A 191 -35.35 4.02 0.51
C PHE A 191 -36.74 4.66 0.54
N LYS A 192 -37.72 4.06 -0.16
CA LYS A 192 -39.15 4.31 0.08
C LYS A 192 -39.66 3.31 1.11
N GLY A 193 -40.13 3.82 2.24
CA GLY A 193 -40.98 3.09 3.17
C GLY A 193 -42.44 3.17 2.75
N GLU A 194 -43.12 2.02 2.84
CA GLU A 194 -44.48 1.86 3.37
C GLU A 194 -44.42 0.80 4.48
#